data_AF-A0AA37BMD6-F1
#
_entry.id   AF-A0AA37BMD6-F1
#
_cell.length_a   1.000
_cell.length_b   1.000
_cell.length_c   1.000
_cell.angle_alpha   90.00
_cell.angle_beta   90.00
_cell.angle_gamma   90.00
#
_symmetry.space_group_name_H-M   'P 1'
#
loop_
_entity.id
_entity.type
_entity.pdbx_description
1 polymer ?
#
loop_
_entity_poly.entity_id
_entity_poly.type
_entity_poly.pdbx_seq_one_letter_code
_entity_poly.pdbx_strand_id
1 'polypeptide(L)'
;MADPTLITADEAVEVLTATAFEITDEESERYGEKIIHCFAGMLGADWPLQTALDLLETAQTIAWINHWASHDLAVMDAEGKVRFFDVKRPTTSISSKGDGQ
;
A
#
# COMPACT_ATOMS: atom_id res chain seq x y z
N MET A 1 -9.86 18.04 4.71
CA MET A 1 -9.30 16.69 4.44
C MET A 1 -9.90 16.25 3.13
N ALA A 2 -9.09 15.75 2.18
CA ALA A 2 -9.66 15.16 0.97
C ALA A 2 -10.36 13.85 1.35
N ASP A 3 -11.49 13.56 0.73
CA ASP A 3 -12.21 12.31 0.95
C ASP A 3 -11.34 11.11 0.53
N PRO A 4 -11.46 9.97 1.25
CA PRO A 4 -10.77 8.75 0.86
C PRO A 4 -11.19 8.34 -0.56
N THR A 5 -10.22 8.00 -1.41
CA THR A 5 -10.50 7.48 -2.76
C THR A 5 -10.46 5.96 -2.73
N LEU A 6 -11.60 5.31 -2.87
CA LEU A 6 -11.68 3.84 -2.95
C LEU A 6 -10.95 3.32 -4.19
N ILE A 7 -10.25 2.20 -4.03
CA ILE A 7 -9.61 1.46 -5.12
C ILE A 7 -9.91 -0.03 -5.02
N THR A 8 -9.65 -0.74 -6.10
CA THR A 8 -9.78 -2.19 -6.18
C THR A 8 -8.61 -2.93 -5.52
N ALA A 9 -8.80 -4.22 -5.23
CA ALA A 9 -7.71 -5.08 -4.77
C ALA A 9 -6.58 -5.18 -5.81
N ASP A 10 -6.90 -5.31 -7.09
CA ASP A 10 -5.91 -5.39 -8.17
C ASP A 10 -5.02 -4.14 -8.23
N GLU A 11 -5.62 -2.95 -8.15
CA GLU A 11 -4.85 -1.68 -8.10
C GLU A 11 -3.94 -1.62 -6.86
N ALA A 12 -4.40 -2.13 -5.72
CA ALA A 12 -3.60 -2.17 -4.50
C ALA A 12 -2.46 -3.20 -4.59
N VAL A 13 -2.68 -4.37 -5.21
CA VAL A 13 -1.65 -5.37 -5.48
C VAL A 13 -0.52 -4.76 -6.30
N GLU A 14 -0.84 -4.01 -7.36
CA GLU A 14 0.15 -3.34 -8.20
C GLU A 14 1.02 -2.38 -7.38
N VAL A 15 0.41 -1.55 -6.54
CA VAL A 15 1.15 -0.55 -5.77
C VAL A 15 1.97 -1.17 -4.63
N LEU A 16 1.43 -2.14 -3.89
CA LEU A 16 2.18 -2.84 -2.85
C LEU A 16 3.38 -3.57 -3.45
N THR A 17 3.20 -4.26 -4.58
CA THR A 17 4.29 -4.98 -5.26
C THR A 17 5.36 -4.03 -5.79
N ALA A 18 4.97 -2.87 -6.31
CA ALA A 18 5.91 -1.86 -6.81
C ALA A 18 6.68 -1.14 -5.70
N THR A 19 6.15 -1.10 -4.48
CA THR A 19 6.76 -0.40 -3.35
C THR A 19 7.54 -1.32 -2.42
N ALA A 20 7.24 -2.62 -2.43
CA ALA A 20 7.94 -3.59 -1.61
C ALA A 20 9.45 -3.63 -1.92
N PHE A 21 10.24 -3.84 -0.89
CA PHE A 21 11.70 -3.85 -0.98
C PHE A 21 12.24 -5.25 -0.70
N GLU A 22 13.33 -5.57 -1.39
CA GLU A 22 14.01 -6.84 -1.25
C GLU A 22 14.83 -6.88 0.04
N ILE A 23 14.84 -8.04 0.70
CA ILE A 23 15.64 -8.29 1.90
C ILE A 23 16.60 -9.45 1.68
N THR A 24 17.73 -9.41 2.38
CA THR A 24 18.81 -10.39 2.22
C THR A 24 18.63 -11.65 3.06
N ASP A 25 19.42 -12.67 2.75
CA ASP A 25 19.32 -14.08 3.17
C ASP A 25 18.89 -14.37 4.63
N GLU A 26 19.43 -13.68 5.63
CA GLU A 26 19.07 -13.97 7.04
C GLU A 26 17.63 -13.56 7.40
N GLU A 27 17.09 -12.51 6.77
CA GLU A 27 15.73 -12.05 7.03
C GLU A 27 14.71 -12.68 6.08
N SER A 28 15.16 -13.10 4.88
CA SER A 28 14.29 -13.69 3.86
C SER A 28 13.76 -15.07 4.25
N GLU A 29 14.49 -15.85 5.06
CA GLU A 29 13.99 -17.12 5.62
C GLU A 29 12.74 -16.91 6.49
N ARG A 30 12.61 -15.72 7.11
CA ARG A 30 11.51 -15.39 8.02
C ARG A 30 10.36 -14.65 7.33
N TYR A 31 10.67 -13.74 6.41
CA TYR A 31 9.69 -12.81 5.84
C TYR A 31 9.46 -13.00 4.33
N GLY A 32 10.14 -13.95 3.70
CA GLY A 32 10.19 -14.07 2.24
C GLY A 32 11.12 -13.02 1.62
N GLU A 33 11.21 -12.98 0.30
CA GLU A 33 12.20 -12.14 -0.40
C GLU A 33 11.85 -10.64 -0.37
N LYS A 34 10.59 -10.29 -0.09
CA LYS A 34 10.09 -8.91 -0.14
C LYS A 34 9.22 -8.57 1.04
N ILE A 35 9.41 -7.37 1.57
CA ILE A 35 8.60 -6.81 2.64
C ILE A 35 8.04 -5.44 2.28
N ILE A 36 6.99 -5.06 2.99
CA ILE A 36 6.34 -3.75 2.90
C ILE A 36 6.13 -3.20 4.31
N HIS A 37 6.33 -1.88 4.46
CA HIS A 37 6.12 -1.24 5.75
C HIS A 37 4.63 -0.97 5.99
N CYS A 38 4.14 -1.41 7.14
CA CYS A 38 2.74 -1.36 7.54
C CYS A 38 2.57 -0.72 8.92
N PHE A 39 1.49 0.02 9.12
CA PHE A 39 1.15 0.68 10.37
C PHE A 39 -0.24 0.28 10.87
N ALA A 40 -0.33 0.03 12.17
CA ALA A 40 -1.58 -0.07 12.91
C ALA A 40 -1.63 1.06 13.94
N GLY A 41 -2.23 2.19 13.56
CA GLY A 41 -2.20 3.40 14.38
C GLY A 41 -0.81 4.03 14.43
N MET A 42 -0.18 4.08 15.61
CA MET A 42 1.18 4.65 15.80
C MET A 42 2.29 3.58 15.78
N LEU A 43 1.94 2.31 15.58
CA LEU A 43 2.90 1.21 15.55
C LEU A 43 3.19 0.80 14.11
N GLY A 44 4.43 1.00 13.67
CA GLY A 44 4.94 0.53 12.38
C GLY A 44 5.61 -0.84 12.51
N ALA A 45 5.46 -1.68 11.50
CA ALA A 45 6.10 -2.99 11.39
C ALA A 45 6.27 -3.38 9.91
N ASP A 46 7.36 -4.08 9.62
CA ASP A 46 7.58 -4.67 8.30
C ASP A 46 6.83 -6.00 8.18
N TRP A 47 6.09 -6.15 7.09
CA TRP A 47 5.30 -7.34 6.80
C TRP A 47 5.84 -8.03 5.55
N PRO A 48 5.81 -9.39 5.49
CA PRO A 48 5.95 -10.09 4.23
C PRO A 48 5.01 -9.51 3.19
N LEU A 49 5.50 -9.25 1.98
CA LEU A 49 4.66 -8.75 0.90
C LEU A 49 3.45 -9.67 0.70
N GLN A 50 3.68 -10.99 0.69
CA GLN A 50 2.59 -11.96 0.50
C GLN A 50 1.49 -11.81 1.56
N THR A 51 1.84 -11.60 2.83
CA THR A 51 0.84 -11.38 3.90
C THR A 51 0.02 -10.11 3.68
N ALA A 52 0.62 -9.05 3.13
CA ALA A 52 -0.10 -7.86 2.75
C ALA A 52 -1.05 -8.10 1.55
N LEU A 53 -0.65 -8.94 0.59
CA LEU A 53 -1.50 -9.33 -0.55
C LEU A 53 -2.69 -10.19 -0.10
N ASP A 54 -2.45 -11.18 0.77
CA ASP A 54 -3.50 -12.04 1.32
C ASP A 54 -4.55 -11.21 2.10
N LEU A 55 -4.12 -10.12 2.75
CA LEU A 55 -5.02 -9.17 3.41
C LEU A 55 -5.95 -8.49 2.39
N LEU A 56 -5.47 -8.16 1.18
CA LEU A 56 -6.30 -7.51 0.15
C LEU A 56 -7.44 -8.41 -0.33
N GLU A 57 -7.22 -9.73 -0.39
CA GLU A 57 -8.25 -10.70 -0.83
C GLU A 57 -9.48 -10.72 0.08
N THR A 58 -9.28 -10.41 1.37
CA THR A 58 -10.32 -10.42 2.40
C THR A 58 -10.69 -9.03 2.89
N ALA A 59 -10.13 -7.98 2.27
CA ALA A 59 -10.36 -6.60 2.66
C ALA A 59 -11.81 -6.19 2.40
N GLN A 60 -12.42 -5.57 3.39
CA GLN A 60 -13.73 -4.94 3.24
C GLN A 60 -13.62 -3.62 2.48
N THR A 61 -12.54 -2.88 2.67
CA THR A 61 -12.35 -1.56 2.05
C THR A 61 -10.88 -1.29 1.83
N ILE A 62 -10.56 -0.75 0.65
CA ILE A 62 -9.21 -0.32 0.28
C ILE A 62 -9.34 1.11 -0.25
N ALA A 63 -8.54 2.03 0.29
CA ALA A 63 -8.65 3.44 -0.07
C ALA A 63 -7.31 4.17 -0.02
N TRP A 64 -7.13 5.10 -0.95
CA TRP A 64 -6.17 6.18 -0.79
C TRP A 64 -6.66 7.16 0.27
N ILE A 65 -5.82 7.44 1.25
CA ILE A 65 -6.02 8.46 2.27
C ILE A 65 -4.88 9.47 2.22
N ASN A 66 -5.17 10.73 2.54
CA ASN A 66 -4.11 11.73 2.73
C ASN A 66 -3.62 11.64 4.18
N HIS A 67 -2.77 10.66 4.46
CA HIS A 67 -2.14 10.49 5.77
C HIS A 67 -0.82 11.26 5.87
N TRP A 68 -0.34 11.45 7.10
CA TRP A 68 0.99 12.00 7.34
C TRP A 68 2.05 10.94 7.01
N ALA A 69 3.17 11.37 6.43
CA ALA A 69 4.38 10.59 6.16
C ALA A 69 4.35 9.51 5.04
N SER A 70 3.54 9.67 3.98
CA SER A 70 3.45 8.74 2.82
C SER A 70 2.70 7.42 3.10
N HIS A 71 1.91 7.35 4.17
CA HIS A 71 1.04 6.19 4.43
C HIS A 71 -0.27 6.30 3.64
N ASP A 72 -0.18 6.37 2.32
CA ASP A 72 -1.31 6.82 1.53
C ASP A 72 -2.35 5.71 1.33
N LEU A 73 -2.04 4.43 1.59
CA LEU A 73 -2.98 3.32 1.38
C LEU A 73 -3.52 2.78 2.71
N ALA A 74 -4.84 2.85 2.89
CA ALA A 74 -5.55 2.23 4.00
C ALA A 74 -6.29 0.97 3.54
N VAL A 75 -6.14 -0.12 4.30
CA VAL A 75 -6.83 -1.39 4.10
C VAL A 75 -7.58 -1.73 5.38
N MET A 76 -8.90 -1.93 5.29
CA MET A 76 -9.74 -2.38 6.38
C MET A 76 -10.14 -3.83 6.15
N ASP A 77 -9.81 -4.70 7.09
CA ASP A 77 -10.21 -6.11 7.04
C ASP A 77 -11.71 -6.31 7.39
N ALA A 78 -12.17 -7.55 7.27
CA ALA A 78 -13.54 -7.94 7.60
C ALA A 78 -13.91 -7.76 9.10
N GLU A 79 -12.93 -7.63 9.99
CA GLU A 79 -13.13 -7.35 11.42
C GLU A 79 -13.17 -5.85 11.73
N GLY A 80 -13.06 -4.97 10.72
CA GLY A 80 -13.05 -3.51 10.87
C GLY A 80 -11.71 -2.93 11.31
N LYS A 81 -10.65 -3.73 11.22
CA LYS A 81 -9.30 -3.42 11.67
C LYS A 81 -8.55 -2.76 10.50
N VAL A 82 -8.11 -1.51 10.67
CA VAL A 82 -7.46 -0.71 9.61
C VAL A 82 -5.94 -0.78 9.68
N ARG A 83 -5.29 -0.98 8.52
CA ARG A 83 -3.84 -1.07 8.28
C ARG A 83 -3.47 0.01 7.29
N PHE A 84 -2.40 0.74 7.55
CA PHE A 84 -1.89 1.75 6.64
C PHE A 84 -0.56 1.27 6.07
N PHE A 85 -0.39 1.32 4.76
CA PHE A 85 0.85 0.93 4.11
C PHE A 85 1.62 2.17 3.69
N ASP A 86 2.93 2.15 3.90
CA ASP A 86 3.85 3.19 3.44
C ASP A 86 4.04 3.07 1.93
N VAL A 87 3.09 3.61 1.20
CA VAL A 87 3.06 3.62 -0.25
C VAL A 87 2.66 4.99 -0.74
N LYS A 88 3.30 5.43 -1.83
CA LYS A 88 2.97 6.72 -2.43
C LYS A 88 1.83 6.54 -3.41
N ARG A 89 0.82 7.40 -3.31
CA ARG A 89 -0.22 7.47 -4.33
C ARG A 89 0.42 7.75 -5.70
N PRO A 90 0.08 6.98 -6.75
CA PRO A 90 0.57 7.26 -8.09
C PRO A 90 0.15 8.68 -8.51
N THR A 91 1.11 9.58 -8.68
CA THR A 91 0.82 10.88 -9.28
C THR A 91 0.60 10.63 -10.76
N THR A 92 -0.64 10.71 -11.22
CA THR A 92 -0.93 10.74 -12.66
C THR A 92 -0.17 11.94 -13.22
N SER A 93 0.99 11.69 -13.84
CA SER A 93 1.67 12.71 -14.62
C SER A 93 0.80 12.94 -15.84
N ILE A 94 -0.16 13.85 -15.74
CA ILE A 94 -0.80 14.43 -16.90
C ILE A 94 0.32 15.19 -17.61
N SER A 95 1.03 14.51 -18.51
CA SER A 95 1.82 15.17 -19.52
C SER A 95 0.84 15.88 -20.44
N SER A 96 0.42 17.09 -20.06
CA SER A 96 -0.08 18.07 -21.00
C SER A 96 1.09 18.51 -21.88
N LYS A 97 1.53 17.63 -22.79
CA LYS A 97 2.10 18.12 -24.05
C LYS A 97 0.90 18.63 -24.83
N GLY A 98 0.62 19.91 -24.67
CA GLY A 98 -0.25 20.62 -25.58
C GLY A 98 0.35 20.53 -26.97
N ASP A 99 -0.36 19.85 -27.86
CA ASP A 99 -0.33 20.17 -29.28
C ASP A 99 -0.75 21.62 -29.47
N GLY A 100 0.02 22.37 -30.27
CA GLY A 100 -0.44 23.61 -30.89
C GLY A 100 0.37 24.86 -30.57
N GLN A 101 1.47 25.08 -31.30
CA GLN A 101 1.50 25.96 -32.48
C GLN A 101 2.89 26.00 -33.10
#